data_AF-A0A1L3GJ41-F1
#
_entry.id   AF-A0A1L3GJ41-F1
#
_cell.length_a   1.000
_cell.length_b   1.000
_cell.length_c   1.000
_cell.angle_alpha   90.00
_cell.angle_beta   90.00
_cell.angle_gamma   90.00
#
_symmetry.space_group_name_H-M   'P 1'
#
loop_
_entity.id
_entity.type
_entity.pdbx_description
1 polymer ?
#
loop_
_entity_poly.entity_id
_entity_poly.type
_entity_poly.pdbx_seq_one_letter_code
_entity_poly.pdbx_strand_id
1 'polypeptide(L)'
;MSEYLDRLKIGVVKMEITTDMTIAAYGYAKTVLNGDVALKDALNELEEKYGMNRGSANDYIYNLRHMLKGERYTRTNNSEATEYFLQNILFDFGEEAFVNALMSVDKHIEYYKKAGNSKLPGIRKIYKKYLSLSKIVLMESHSWKIESLNSACKVLDKSAFRYNGTGIPIEIRPFFIYGQMSPPDSRPVTLLYAGQTYDAHIEIDNQPTPRTRLFWRADFESLLKQTFPQHHNLYSQDQQPDSDIILRFERVAGFERYQVSFACEVSEDTALGDIQSEELEEKGPQREGAIKEYFGKRYERNSVNRKEAIRIHGLTCNACGFNFEKVYGARGADFIEVHHLKPIHTFEEEQQVDPKTDLTTVCSNCHRMIHRDPDNVLSLEALKIILSSSRLAASE
;
A
#
# COMPACT_ATOMS: atom_id res chain seq x y z
N MET A 1 53.39 15.96 41.96
CA MET A 1 51.96 16.15 42.28
C MET A 1 51.22 16.96 41.20
N SER A 2 51.81 18.05 40.69
CA SER A 2 51.25 18.84 39.58
C SER A 2 51.20 18.10 38.24
N GLU A 3 52.21 17.30 37.89
CA GLU A 3 52.22 16.51 36.63
C GLU A 3 51.28 15.29 36.65
N TYR A 4 50.89 14.81 37.84
CA TYR A 4 49.96 13.68 37.97
C TYR A 4 48.50 14.14 37.83
N LEU A 5 48.20 15.39 38.18
CA LEU A 5 46.87 15.99 38.05
C LEU A 5 46.57 16.49 36.62
N ASP A 6 47.59 16.79 35.82
CA ASP A 6 47.39 17.22 34.42
C ASP A 6 47.09 16.04 33.47
N ARG A 7 47.38 14.80 33.89
CA ARG A 7 47.00 13.56 33.17
C ARG A 7 45.57 13.08 33.46
N LEU A 8 44.86 13.73 34.39
CA LEU A 8 43.47 13.43 34.75
C LEU A 8 42.45 14.40 34.12
N LYS A 9 42.85 15.19 33.12
CA LYS A 9 41.89 15.72 32.15
C LYS A 9 41.40 14.58 31.26
N ILE A 10 40.56 13.73 31.84
CA ILE A 10 39.64 12.86 31.12
C ILE A 10 38.82 13.84 30.27
N GLY A 11 39.26 14.07 29.04
CA GLY A 11 38.45 14.74 28.05
C GLY A 11 37.13 13.99 28.03
N VAL A 12 36.04 14.70 28.34
CA VAL A 12 34.69 14.16 28.19
C VAL A 12 34.59 13.73 26.74
N VAL A 13 34.79 12.43 26.48
CA VAL A 13 34.58 11.85 25.16
C VAL A 13 33.11 12.09 24.89
N LYS A 14 32.82 13.05 24.01
CA LYS A 14 31.47 13.37 23.61
C LYS A 14 30.95 12.13 22.89
N MET A 15 30.16 11.35 23.62
CA MET A 15 29.61 10.10 23.11
C MET A 15 28.80 10.41 21.85
N GLU A 16 29.18 9.80 20.73
CA GLU A 16 28.41 9.91 19.49
C GLU A 16 27.13 9.09 19.62
N ILE A 17 26.00 9.66 19.16
CA ILE A 17 24.72 8.96 19.19
C ILE A 17 24.76 7.87 18.12
N THR A 18 24.57 6.62 18.54
CA THR A 18 24.58 5.46 17.63
C THR A 18 23.22 5.26 16.95
N THR A 19 23.20 4.44 15.91
CA THR A 19 21.96 3.99 15.25
C THR A 19 21.03 3.28 16.24
N ASP A 20 21.57 2.42 17.11
CA ASP A 20 20.78 1.71 18.13
C ASP A 20 20.12 2.67 19.13
N MET A 21 20.85 3.71 19.58
CA MET A 21 20.29 4.76 20.41
C MET A 21 19.16 5.51 19.70
N THR A 22 19.31 5.77 18.40
CA THR A 22 18.29 6.45 17.58
C THR A 22 17.02 5.62 17.45
N ILE A 23 17.16 4.31 17.16
CA ILE A 23 16.05 3.35 17.07
C ILE A 23 15.32 3.27 18.41
N ALA A 24 16.07 3.11 19.51
CA ALA A 24 15.51 3.03 20.85
C ALA A 24 14.79 4.33 21.23
N ALA A 25 15.40 5.50 21.00
CA ALA A 25 14.82 6.79 21.33
C ALA A 25 13.53 7.05 20.55
N TYR A 26 13.49 6.67 19.27
CA TYR A 26 12.27 6.74 18.46
C TYR A 26 11.17 5.81 19.01
N GLY A 27 11.52 4.55 19.33
CA GLY A 27 10.58 3.58 19.90
C GLY A 27 9.96 4.07 21.22
N TYR A 28 10.79 4.53 22.16
CA TYR A 28 10.32 5.12 23.42
C TYR A 28 9.56 6.44 23.21
N ALA A 29 9.92 7.24 22.21
CA ALA A 29 9.15 8.44 21.88
C ALA A 29 7.71 8.09 21.46
N LYS A 30 7.50 7.01 20.70
CA LYS A 30 6.15 6.54 20.34
C LYS A 30 5.33 6.14 21.57
N THR A 31 5.91 5.34 22.47
CA THR A 31 5.21 4.90 23.69
C THR A 31 4.88 6.06 24.63
N VAL A 32 5.78 7.05 24.74
CA VAL A 32 5.51 8.29 25.50
C VAL A 32 4.40 9.12 24.87
N LEU A 33 4.32 9.17 23.53
CA LEU A 33 3.28 9.92 22.82
C LEU A 33 1.91 9.25 22.93
N ASN A 34 1.86 7.93 22.94
CA ASN A 34 0.63 7.16 23.15
C ASN A 34 0.15 7.17 24.60
N GLY A 35 1.01 7.58 25.54
CA GLY A 35 0.72 7.59 26.98
C GLY A 35 0.99 6.28 27.69
N ASP A 36 1.62 5.31 27.02
CA ASP A 36 1.93 3.98 27.56
C ASP A 36 3.07 4.03 28.60
N VAL A 37 4.03 4.95 28.40
CA VAL A 37 5.22 5.10 29.25
C VAL A 37 5.37 6.56 29.65
N ALA A 38 5.64 6.84 30.92
CA ALA A 38 5.91 8.20 31.36
C ALA A 38 7.26 8.68 30.79
N LEU A 39 7.35 9.96 30.40
CA LEU A 39 8.59 10.54 29.86
C LEU A 39 9.81 10.27 30.76
N LYS A 40 9.63 10.35 32.09
CA LYS A 40 10.71 10.10 33.05
C LYS A 40 11.27 8.68 32.92
N ASP A 41 10.40 7.70 32.76
CA ASP A 41 10.76 6.27 32.71
C ASP A 41 11.42 5.93 31.38
N ALA A 42 10.88 6.45 30.27
CA ALA A 42 11.52 6.34 28.96
C ALA A 42 12.94 6.93 28.94
N LEU A 43 13.15 8.07 29.61
CA LEU A 43 14.48 8.68 29.71
C LEU A 43 15.44 7.85 30.57
N ASN A 44 14.96 7.23 31.65
CA ASN A 44 15.78 6.34 32.48
C ASN A 44 16.19 5.11 31.68
N GLU A 45 15.26 4.49 30.96
CA GLU A 45 15.53 3.31 30.12
C GLU A 45 16.57 3.61 29.02
N LEU A 46 16.45 4.75 28.34
CA LEU A 46 17.42 5.16 27.31
C LEU A 46 18.82 5.41 27.88
N GLU A 47 18.90 5.96 29.09
CA GLU A 47 20.15 6.23 29.78
C GLU A 47 20.80 4.95 30.31
N GLU A 48 20.04 4.10 31.02
CA GLU A 48 20.54 2.91 31.69
C GLU A 48 20.86 1.76 30.72
N LYS A 49 19.98 1.53 29.73
CA LYS A 49 20.11 0.37 28.82
C LYS A 49 20.91 0.67 27.56
N TYR A 50 20.81 1.89 27.05
CA TYR A 50 21.45 2.28 25.79
C TYR A 50 22.60 3.28 25.98
N GLY A 51 22.84 3.79 27.20
CA GLY A 51 23.89 4.76 27.48
C GLY A 51 23.64 6.14 26.85
N MET A 52 22.42 6.42 26.38
CA MET A 52 22.12 7.66 25.68
C MET A 52 22.09 8.82 26.67
N ASN A 53 22.76 9.94 26.34
CA ASN A 53 22.69 11.14 27.17
C ASN A 53 21.23 11.59 27.35
N ARG A 54 20.80 11.76 28.60
CA ARG A 54 19.42 12.11 28.95
C ARG A 54 18.88 13.35 28.24
N GLY A 55 19.73 14.37 28.04
CA GLY A 55 19.36 15.58 27.29
C GLY A 55 19.08 15.28 25.82
N SER A 56 19.93 14.48 25.18
CA SER A 56 19.73 14.03 23.79
C SER A 56 18.49 13.14 23.65
N ALA A 57 18.27 12.22 24.59
CA ALA A 57 17.07 11.38 24.62
C ALA A 57 15.79 12.24 24.70
N ASN A 58 15.79 13.24 25.59
CA ASN A 58 14.68 14.19 25.71
C ASN A 58 14.47 15.00 24.43
N ASP A 59 15.55 15.48 23.81
CA ASP A 59 15.47 16.22 22.54
C ASP A 59 14.88 15.35 21.42
N TYR A 60 15.22 14.06 21.35
CA TYR A 60 14.68 13.13 20.33
C TYR A 60 13.18 12.91 20.52
N ILE A 61 12.73 12.68 21.76
CA ILE A 61 11.31 12.52 22.09
C ILE A 61 10.54 13.82 21.80
N TYR A 62 11.11 14.96 22.19
CA TYR A 62 10.56 16.29 21.90
C TYR A 62 10.43 16.53 20.39
N ASN A 63 11.49 16.24 19.62
CA ASN A 63 11.51 16.48 18.18
C ASN A 63 10.47 15.62 17.45
N LEU A 64 10.31 14.33 17.81
CA LEU A 64 9.26 13.49 17.21
C LEU A 64 7.87 14.10 17.40
N ARG A 65 7.56 14.55 18.62
CA ARG A 65 6.28 15.21 18.93
C ARG A 65 6.00 16.41 18.02
N HIS A 66 7.00 17.27 17.83
CA HIS A 66 6.86 18.45 16.97
C HIS A 66 6.80 18.09 15.49
N MET A 67 7.53 17.06 15.05
CA MET A 67 7.47 16.55 13.69
C MET A 67 6.05 16.08 13.35
N LEU A 68 5.43 15.26 14.21
CA LEU A 68 4.06 14.76 13.99
C LEU A 68 3.01 15.88 13.92
N LYS A 69 3.23 16.99 14.63
CA LYS A 69 2.34 18.17 14.62
C LYS A 69 2.65 19.20 13.54
N GLY A 70 3.74 19.03 12.79
CA GLY A 70 4.20 20.02 11.82
C GLY A 70 4.72 21.31 12.46
N GLU A 71 5.12 21.26 13.72
CA GLU A 71 5.61 22.39 14.49
C GLU A 71 7.13 22.52 14.40
N ARG A 72 7.66 23.72 14.62
CA ARG A 72 9.11 23.93 14.64
C ARG A 72 9.72 23.32 15.90
N TYR A 73 10.79 22.54 15.75
CA TYR A 73 11.68 22.18 16.85
C TYR A 73 13.02 22.92 16.77
N THR A 74 13.65 23.18 17.91
CA THR A 74 14.86 24.03 18.01
C THR A 74 16.14 23.23 18.30
N ARG A 75 16.03 21.94 18.61
CA ARG A 75 17.15 21.05 18.91
C ARG A 75 17.44 20.15 17.72
N THR A 76 18.66 20.13 17.22
CA THR A 76 18.98 19.41 15.98
C THR A 76 19.20 17.92 16.24
N ASN A 77 18.34 17.05 15.68
CA ASN A 77 18.73 15.66 15.42
C ASN A 77 19.94 15.66 14.47
N ASN A 78 20.82 14.67 14.60
CA ASN A 78 21.82 14.46 13.55
C ASN A 78 21.11 14.04 12.23
N SER A 79 21.85 14.05 11.12
CA SER A 79 21.26 13.75 9.80
C SER A 79 20.68 12.33 9.75
N GLU A 80 21.40 11.36 10.30
CA GLU A 80 20.96 9.95 10.34
C GLU A 80 19.63 9.78 11.09
N ALA A 81 19.52 10.36 12.29
CA ALA A 81 18.29 10.33 13.08
C ALA A 81 17.14 11.09 12.41
N THR A 82 17.42 12.22 11.73
CA THR A 82 16.39 12.94 10.96
C THR A 82 15.83 12.07 9.84
N GLU A 83 16.71 11.36 9.13
CA GLU A 83 16.29 10.43 8.06
C GLU A 83 15.52 9.24 8.62
N TYR A 84 16.00 8.63 9.70
CA TYR A 84 15.30 7.54 10.38
C TYR A 84 13.90 7.96 10.84
N PHE A 85 13.77 9.15 11.44
CA PHE A 85 12.48 9.67 11.91
C PHE A 85 11.51 9.87 10.74
N LEU A 86 11.94 10.50 9.64
CA LEU A 86 11.06 10.69 8.48
C LEU A 86 10.60 9.36 7.86
N GLN A 87 11.48 8.35 7.78
CA GLN A 87 11.12 7.02 7.28
C GLN A 87 10.07 6.34 8.17
N ASN A 88 10.33 6.31 9.47
CA ASN A 88 9.45 5.60 10.39
C ASN A 88 8.17 6.38 10.67
N ILE A 89 8.18 7.72 10.63
CA ILE A 89 6.93 8.50 10.74
C ILE A 89 5.96 8.13 9.62
N LEU A 90 6.46 8.01 8.39
CA LEU A 90 5.64 7.58 7.27
C LEU A 90 5.07 6.17 7.50
N PHE A 91 5.89 5.24 7.99
CA PHE A 91 5.49 3.86 8.22
C PHE A 91 4.50 3.72 9.39
N ASP A 92 4.78 4.36 10.53
CA ASP A 92 4.05 4.18 11.78
C ASP A 92 2.80 5.08 11.89
N PHE A 93 2.81 6.28 11.28
CA PHE A 93 1.77 7.29 11.46
C PHE A 93 1.09 7.73 10.15
N GLY A 94 1.52 7.20 9.00
CA GLY A 94 0.91 7.47 7.70
C GLY A 94 1.29 8.83 7.08
N GLU A 95 0.65 9.12 5.94
CA GLU A 95 1.08 10.20 5.05
C GLU A 95 0.87 11.61 5.62
N GLU A 96 -0.24 11.85 6.32
CA GLU A 96 -0.53 13.16 6.93
C GLU A 96 0.55 13.54 7.95
N ALA A 97 0.91 12.59 8.83
CA ALA A 97 1.97 12.77 9.81
C ALA A 97 3.35 12.98 9.16
N PHE A 98 3.61 12.32 8.03
CA PHE A 98 4.83 12.52 7.27
C PHE A 98 4.91 13.90 6.61
N VAL A 99 3.80 14.40 6.03
CA VAL A 99 3.73 15.76 5.49
C VAL A 99 3.97 16.78 6.61
N ASN A 100 3.35 16.58 7.77
CA ASN A 100 3.62 17.38 8.97
C ASN A 100 5.11 17.33 9.33
N ALA A 101 5.72 16.15 9.35
CA ALA A 101 7.14 16.00 9.66
C ALA A 101 8.03 16.75 8.66
N LEU A 102 7.72 16.75 7.36
CA LEU A 102 8.44 17.54 6.38
C LEU A 102 8.28 19.05 6.60
N MET A 103 7.07 19.52 6.93
CA MET A 103 6.83 20.92 7.30
C MET A 103 7.61 21.32 8.55
N SER A 104 7.70 20.42 9.53
CA SER A 104 8.48 20.63 10.75
C SER A 104 9.98 20.77 10.47
N VAL A 105 10.53 19.88 9.63
CA VAL A 105 11.94 19.92 9.19
C VAL A 105 12.23 21.19 8.38
N ASP A 106 11.33 21.62 7.49
CA ASP A 106 11.48 22.88 6.75
C ASP A 106 11.54 24.10 7.69
N LYS A 107 10.62 24.16 8.67
CA LYS A 107 10.62 25.19 9.73
C LYS A 107 11.91 25.16 10.56
N HIS A 108 12.47 23.98 10.83
CA HIS A 108 13.76 23.83 11.51
C HIS A 108 14.93 24.37 10.67
N ILE A 109 14.98 24.02 9.37
CA ILE A 109 15.99 24.52 8.43
C ILE A 109 15.96 26.06 8.34
N GLU A 110 14.77 26.65 8.25
CA GLU A 110 14.61 28.11 8.19
C GLU A 110 14.97 28.80 9.50
N TYR A 111 14.71 28.17 10.66
CA TYR A 111 15.14 28.69 11.97
C TYR A 111 16.66 28.83 12.06
N TYR A 112 17.42 27.79 11.70
CA TYR A 112 18.88 27.83 11.74
C TYR A 112 19.48 28.77 10.68
N LYS A 113 18.84 28.89 9.51
CA LYS A 113 19.22 29.87 8.49
C LYS A 113 19.12 31.31 9.00
N LYS A 114 18.09 31.64 9.77
CA LYS A 114 17.90 32.97 10.39
C LYS A 114 18.84 33.21 11.57
N ALA A 115 19.21 32.17 12.33
CA ALA A 115 20.07 32.25 13.50
C ALA A 115 21.58 32.41 13.18
N GLY A 116 21.96 32.53 11.90
CA GLY A 116 23.36 32.68 11.47
C GLY A 116 24.23 31.43 11.67
N ASN A 117 23.65 30.31 12.08
CA ASN A 117 24.37 29.12 12.52
C ASN A 117 24.05 27.92 11.61
N SER A 118 25.07 27.42 10.89
CA SER A 118 25.09 26.22 10.06
C SER A 118 24.08 26.13 8.89
N LYS A 119 24.56 25.78 7.68
CA LYS A 119 23.70 25.53 6.50
C LYS A 119 22.93 24.19 6.55
N LEU A 120 23.03 23.44 7.66
CA LEU A 120 22.49 22.09 7.88
C LEU A 120 22.44 21.24 6.58
N PRO A 121 23.57 21.05 5.88
CA PRO A 121 23.58 20.49 4.53
C PRO A 121 23.02 19.06 4.46
N GLY A 122 23.30 18.23 5.45
CA GLY A 122 22.76 16.86 5.54
C GLY A 122 21.24 16.83 5.68
N ILE A 123 20.69 17.60 6.62
CA ILE A 123 19.24 17.72 6.83
C ILE A 123 18.55 18.30 5.59
N ARG A 124 19.14 19.30 4.92
CA ARG A 124 18.59 19.83 3.65
C ARG A 124 18.57 18.78 2.53
N LYS A 125 19.60 17.93 2.45
CA LYS A 125 19.64 16.83 1.49
C LYS A 125 18.51 15.83 1.75
N ILE A 126 18.31 15.48 3.02
CA ILE A 126 17.23 14.58 3.47
C ILE A 126 15.85 15.20 3.20
N TYR A 127 15.65 16.47 3.55
CA TYR A 127 14.39 17.17 3.28
C TYR A 127 14.05 17.18 1.79
N LYS A 128 15.01 17.53 0.92
CA LYS A 128 14.79 17.53 -0.53
C LYS A 128 14.43 16.14 -1.08
N LYS A 129 15.07 15.09 -0.57
CA LYS A 129 14.73 13.69 -0.90
C LYS A 129 13.27 13.41 -0.61
N TYR A 130 12.85 13.60 0.62
CA TYR A 130 11.49 13.25 1.04
C TYR A 130 10.43 14.21 0.47
N LEU A 131 10.79 15.47 0.20
CA LEU A 131 9.95 16.40 -0.54
C LEU A 131 9.70 15.91 -1.98
N SER A 132 10.71 15.39 -2.69
CA SER A 132 10.48 14.82 -4.02
C SER A 132 9.56 13.59 -3.99
N LEU A 133 9.65 12.76 -2.95
CA LEU A 133 8.73 11.64 -2.74
C LEU A 133 7.29 12.12 -2.53
N SER A 134 7.05 13.14 -1.72
CA SER A 134 5.70 13.69 -1.48
C SER A 134 5.01 14.23 -2.74
N LYS A 135 5.79 14.62 -3.76
CA LYS A 135 5.24 15.21 -4.99
C LYS A 135 4.73 14.19 -6.01
N ILE A 136 5.08 12.92 -5.84
CA ILE A 136 4.73 11.85 -6.78
C ILE A 136 3.59 10.97 -6.27
N VAL A 137 3.06 11.25 -5.08
CA VAL A 137 1.90 10.54 -4.52
C VAL A 137 0.68 10.81 -5.39
N LEU A 138 -0.09 9.77 -5.72
CA LEU A 138 -1.21 9.78 -6.68
C LEU A 138 -0.82 10.05 -8.15
N MET A 139 0.48 9.99 -8.48
CA MET A 139 0.94 10.14 -9.86
C MET A 139 0.71 8.85 -10.66
N GLU A 140 0.19 9.01 -11.88
CA GLU A 140 0.17 7.97 -12.90
C GLU A 140 1.18 8.34 -14.00
N SER A 141 2.04 7.41 -14.37
CA SER A 141 3.03 7.59 -15.44
C SER A 141 3.24 6.28 -16.19
N HIS A 142 2.90 6.26 -17.48
CA HIS A 142 2.89 5.05 -18.30
C HIS A 142 2.04 3.94 -17.63
N SER A 143 2.62 2.76 -17.41
CA SER A 143 1.97 1.61 -16.76
C SER A 143 2.16 1.59 -15.25
N TRP A 144 2.64 2.69 -14.66
CA TRP A 144 2.83 2.84 -13.22
C TRP A 144 1.80 3.77 -12.59
N LYS A 145 1.40 3.43 -11.37
CA LYS A 145 0.60 4.26 -10.48
C LYS A 145 1.23 4.29 -9.10
N ILE A 146 1.53 5.47 -8.57
CA ILE A 146 1.97 5.64 -7.18
C ILE A 146 0.73 5.88 -6.34
N GLU A 147 0.32 4.90 -5.56
CA GLU A 147 -0.88 4.98 -4.73
C GLU A 147 -0.62 5.70 -3.41
N SER A 148 0.59 5.55 -2.88
CA SER A 148 1.05 6.17 -1.65
C SER A 148 2.56 6.36 -1.68
N LEU A 149 3.14 6.97 -0.65
CA LEU A 149 4.61 7.07 -0.53
C LEU A 149 5.32 5.70 -0.40
N ASN A 150 4.59 4.68 0.04
CA ASN A 150 5.09 3.32 0.21
C ASN A 150 4.53 2.33 -0.83
N SER A 151 3.49 2.72 -1.56
CA SER A 151 2.78 1.83 -2.47
C SER A 151 2.86 2.30 -3.93
N ALA A 152 3.27 1.40 -4.80
CA ALA A 152 3.26 1.60 -6.25
C ALA A 152 2.70 0.36 -6.95
N CYS A 153 1.92 0.56 -8.00
CA CYS A 153 1.37 -0.48 -8.85
C CYS A 153 1.97 -0.38 -10.25
N LYS A 154 2.28 -1.55 -10.83
CA LYS A 154 2.74 -1.69 -12.22
C LYS A 154 1.86 -2.67 -12.96
N VAL A 155 1.22 -2.21 -14.03
CA VAL A 155 0.62 -3.11 -15.02
C VAL A 155 1.75 -3.82 -15.76
N LEU A 156 1.87 -5.14 -15.61
CA LEU A 156 2.93 -5.93 -16.25
C LEU A 156 2.68 -6.06 -17.75
N ASP A 157 3.74 -5.84 -18.51
CA ASP A 157 3.75 -5.93 -19.96
C ASP A 157 4.70 -7.06 -20.41
N LYS A 158 4.81 -7.26 -21.73
CA LYS A 158 5.70 -8.25 -22.35
C LYS A 158 7.13 -8.23 -21.78
N SER A 159 7.67 -7.07 -21.40
CA SER A 159 9.05 -6.97 -20.91
C SER A 159 9.26 -7.67 -19.57
N ALA A 160 8.22 -7.71 -18.72
CA ALA A 160 8.26 -8.42 -17.46
C ALA A 160 8.45 -9.94 -17.65
N PHE A 161 7.84 -10.49 -18.71
CA PHE A 161 7.86 -11.92 -19.00
C PHE A 161 9.02 -12.37 -19.89
N ARG A 162 9.56 -11.47 -20.74
CA ARG A 162 10.58 -11.80 -21.75
C ARG A 162 11.98 -11.28 -21.43
N TYR A 163 12.08 -10.15 -20.74
CA TYR A 163 13.34 -9.43 -20.52
C TYR A 163 13.66 -9.23 -19.05
N ASN A 164 12.94 -9.93 -18.17
CA ASN A 164 13.18 -10.01 -16.73
C ASN A 164 13.23 -8.65 -16.04
N GLY A 165 12.37 -7.74 -16.46
CA GLY A 165 12.37 -6.42 -15.86
C GLY A 165 11.31 -5.51 -16.44
N THR A 166 11.35 -4.28 -15.96
CA THR A 166 10.43 -3.23 -16.37
C THR A 166 11.07 -1.85 -16.31
N GLY A 167 10.60 -0.93 -17.16
CA GLY A 167 11.07 0.46 -17.15
C GLY A 167 10.49 1.26 -15.99
N ILE A 168 11.30 2.10 -15.38
CA ILE A 168 10.89 3.08 -14.36
C ILE A 168 10.95 4.48 -15.00
N PRO A 169 9.80 5.15 -15.22
CA PRO A 169 9.74 6.52 -15.70
C PRO A 169 10.50 7.50 -14.80
N ILE A 170 11.04 8.58 -15.40
CA ILE A 170 11.89 9.56 -14.69
C ILE A 170 11.12 10.19 -13.53
N GLU A 171 9.83 10.43 -13.73
CA GLU A 171 8.95 11.16 -12.82
C GLU A 171 8.75 10.38 -11.52
N ILE A 172 8.71 9.03 -11.59
CA ILE A 172 8.50 8.16 -10.43
C ILE A 172 9.80 7.58 -9.87
N ARG A 173 10.96 7.88 -10.46
CA ARG A 173 12.28 7.50 -9.92
C ARG A 173 12.42 7.77 -8.42
N PRO A 174 11.92 8.90 -7.86
CA PRO A 174 12.04 9.15 -6.43
C PRO A 174 11.41 8.07 -5.56
N PHE A 175 10.44 7.29 -6.06
CA PHE A 175 9.89 6.14 -5.33
C PHE A 175 10.94 5.04 -5.14
N PHE A 176 11.65 4.67 -6.19
CA PHE A 176 12.54 3.52 -6.22
C PHE A 176 14.01 3.85 -5.89
N ILE A 177 14.45 5.06 -6.19
CA ILE A 177 15.85 5.46 -6.14
C ILE A 177 16.03 6.60 -5.13
N TYR A 178 16.96 6.41 -4.20
CA TYR A 178 17.43 7.50 -3.35
C TYR A 178 18.67 8.22 -3.90
N GLY A 179 18.57 9.53 -4.08
CA GLY A 179 19.72 10.37 -4.41
C GLY A 179 20.01 10.36 -5.92
N GLN A 180 21.19 10.85 -6.31
CA GLN A 180 21.59 10.84 -7.72
C GLN A 180 22.20 9.48 -8.08
N MET A 181 21.88 9.01 -9.27
CA MET A 181 22.54 7.89 -9.96
C MET A 181 23.15 8.45 -11.23
N SER A 182 24.41 8.12 -11.50
CA SER A 182 25.14 8.54 -12.71
C SER A 182 25.27 7.35 -13.65
N PRO A 183 24.87 7.42 -14.93
CA PRO A 183 25.03 6.30 -15.85
C PRO A 183 26.51 5.93 -16.06
N PRO A 184 26.88 4.64 -16.07
CA PRO A 184 26.11 3.48 -15.60
C PRO A 184 26.16 3.35 -14.07
N ASP A 185 25.02 3.07 -13.43
CA ASP A 185 24.90 2.79 -11.99
C ASP A 185 23.83 1.70 -11.80
N SER A 186 24.07 0.78 -10.85
CA SER A 186 23.22 -0.36 -10.55
C SER A 186 23.11 -0.54 -9.04
N ARG A 187 21.88 -0.70 -8.54
CA ARG A 187 21.59 -0.80 -7.11
C ARG A 187 20.77 -2.05 -6.80
N PRO A 188 21.19 -2.88 -5.84
CA PRO A 188 20.46 -4.07 -5.47
C PRO A 188 19.13 -3.72 -4.79
N VAL A 189 18.11 -4.55 -5.05
CA VAL A 189 16.78 -4.49 -4.44
C VAL A 189 16.32 -5.92 -4.16
N THR A 190 15.54 -6.12 -3.11
CA THR A 190 14.92 -7.40 -2.76
C THR A 190 13.40 -7.30 -2.91
N LEU A 191 12.81 -8.25 -3.62
CA LEU A 191 11.36 -8.44 -3.71
C LEU A 191 10.94 -9.58 -2.78
N LEU A 192 9.91 -9.35 -1.96
CA LEU A 192 9.36 -10.35 -1.04
C LEU A 192 7.99 -10.78 -1.54
N TYR A 193 7.77 -12.06 -1.80
CA TYR A 193 6.48 -12.57 -2.26
C TYR A 193 6.17 -13.90 -1.55
N ALA A 194 4.98 -13.99 -0.94
CA ALA A 194 4.52 -15.19 -0.23
C ALA A 194 5.55 -15.79 0.76
N GLY A 195 6.31 -14.94 1.46
CA GLY A 195 7.35 -15.34 2.41
C GLY A 195 8.69 -15.74 1.79
N GLN A 196 8.84 -15.69 0.46
CA GLN A 196 10.09 -15.93 -0.26
C GLN A 196 10.76 -14.63 -0.70
N THR A 197 12.09 -14.66 -0.83
CA THR A 197 12.94 -13.53 -1.23
C THR A 197 13.44 -13.71 -2.65
N TYR A 198 13.36 -12.67 -3.47
CA TYR A 198 13.86 -12.65 -4.85
C TYR A 198 14.81 -11.48 -5.05
N ASP A 199 15.98 -11.77 -5.63
CA ASP A 199 16.99 -10.75 -5.93
C ASP A 199 16.60 -9.95 -7.18
N ALA A 200 16.71 -8.64 -7.07
CA ALA A 200 16.47 -7.68 -8.14
C ALA A 200 17.52 -6.55 -8.10
N HIS A 201 17.55 -5.72 -9.12
CA HIS A 201 18.36 -4.51 -9.14
C HIS A 201 17.76 -3.44 -10.03
N ILE A 202 18.08 -2.18 -9.72
CA ILE A 202 17.69 -1.03 -10.53
C ILE A 202 18.94 -0.51 -11.23
N GLU A 203 18.89 -0.42 -12.56
CA GLU A 203 19.99 0.05 -13.40
C GLU A 203 19.58 1.30 -14.19
N ILE A 204 20.54 2.21 -14.40
CA ILE A 204 20.45 3.25 -15.43
C ILE A 204 21.39 2.89 -16.58
N ASP A 205 20.82 2.70 -17.77
CA ASP A 205 21.61 2.31 -18.95
C ASP A 205 22.52 3.43 -19.45
N ASN A 206 23.59 3.06 -20.17
CA ASN A 206 24.59 4.00 -20.70
C ASN A 206 24.23 4.54 -22.10
N GLN A 207 22.94 4.67 -22.40
CA GLN A 207 22.45 5.17 -23.69
C GLN A 207 22.47 6.71 -23.73
N PRO A 208 22.45 7.36 -24.92
CA PRO A 208 22.37 8.82 -25.04
C PRO A 208 21.16 9.44 -24.32
N THR A 209 20.08 8.66 -24.17
CA THR A 209 18.92 8.97 -23.34
C THR A 209 18.77 7.88 -22.26
N PRO A 210 19.45 8.03 -21.10
CA PRO A 210 19.54 6.97 -20.10
C PRO A 210 18.17 6.58 -19.53
N ARG A 211 17.79 5.31 -19.72
CA ARG A 211 16.55 4.76 -19.17
C ARG A 211 16.83 4.02 -17.87
N THR A 212 15.92 4.17 -16.92
CA THR A 212 15.95 3.40 -15.67
C THR A 212 15.11 2.16 -15.82
N ARG A 213 15.63 1.02 -15.38
CA ARG A 213 14.91 -0.25 -15.36
C ARG A 213 15.10 -0.97 -14.03
N LEU A 214 14.05 -1.64 -13.58
CA LEU A 214 14.09 -2.64 -12.52
C LEU A 214 14.19 -4.01 -13.18
N PHE A 215 15.19 -4.79 -12.82
CA PHE A 215 15.40 -6.15 -13.29
C PHE A 215 15.31 -7.13 -12.12
N TRP A 216 14.73 -8.31 -12.36
CA TRP A 216 14.70 -9.43 -11.42
C TRP A 216 15.42 -10.64 -12.01
N ARG A 217 15.79 -11.59 -11.15
CA ARG A 217 16.44 -12.84 -11.57
C ARG A 217 15.45 -13.85 -12.17
N ALA A 218 16.00 -14.92 -12.74
CA ALA A 218 15.25 -15.97 -13.44
C ALA A 218 14.28 -16.74 -12.53
N ASP A 219 14.49 -16.72 -11.21
CA ASP A 219 13.60 -17.29 -10.20
C ASP A 219 12.27 -16.53 -10.10
N PHE A 220 12.29 -15.20 -10.09
CA PHE A 220 11.09 -14.37 -10.12
C PHE A 220 10.40 -14.44 -11.48
N GLU A 221 11.17 -14.53 -12.57
CA GLU A 221 10.61 -14.82 -13.90
C GLU A 221 9.87 -16.17 -13.91
N SER A 222 10.47 -17.21 -13.33
CA SER A 222 9.85 -18.53 -13.23
C SER A 222 8.57 -18.49 -12.41
N LEU A 223 8.53 -17.70 -11.33
CA LEU A 223 7.32 -17.42 -10.57
C LEU A 223 6.23 -16.79 -11.45
N LEU A 224 6.55 -15.76 -12.24
CA LEU A 224 5.58 -15.12 -13.15
C LEU A 224 5.02 -16.12 -14.16
N LYS A 225 5.87 -16.98 -14.74
CA LYS A 225 5.46 -18.02 -15.70
C LYS A 225 4.54 -19.07 -15.08
N GLN A 226 4.83 -19.48 -13.86
CA GLN A 226 4.02 -20.46 -13.14
C GLN A 226 2.69 -19.87 -12.68
N THR A 227 2.70 -18.60 -12.25
CA THR A 227 1.50 -17.92 -11.74
C THR A 227 0.57 -17.47 -12.88
N PHE A 228 1.13 -17.03 -14.02
CA PHE A 228 0.38 -16.51 -15.17
C PHE A 228 0.79 -17.17 -16.49
N PRO A 229 0.56 -18.49 -16.66
CA PRO A 229 0.99 -19.22 -17.84
C PRO A 229 0.31 -18.76 -19.13
N GLN A 230 -0.97 -18.35 -19.06
CA GLN A 230 -1.72 -17.82 -20.21
C GLN A 230 -1.06 -16.54 -20.75
N HIS A 231 -0.84 -15.53 -19.89
CA HIS A 231 -0.16 -14.29 -20.26
C HIS A 231 1.23 -14.52 -20.81
N HIS A 232 2.02 -15.40 -20.17
CA HIS A 232 3.34 -15.75 -20.67
C HIS A 232 3.29 -16.34 -22.10
N ASN A 233 2.34 -17.24 -22.37
CA ASN A 233 2.20 -17.87 -23.67
C ASN A 233 1.80 -16.86 -24.76
N LEU A 234 0.83 -15.98 -24.47
CA LEU A 234 0.41 -14.91 -25.39
C LEU A 234 1.56 -13.95 -25.68
N TYR A 235 2.25 -13.47 -24.64
CA TYR A 235 3.44 -12.62 -24.82
C TYR A 235 4.58 -13.33 -25.55
N SER A 236 4.68 -14.65 -25.48
CA SER A 236 5.63 -15.49 -26.24
C SER A 236 5.29 -15.60 -27.73
N GLN A 237 4.03 -15.35 -28.09
CA GLN A 237 3.54 -15.33 -29.47
C GLN A 237 3.34 -13.91 -30.01
N ASP A 238 3.83 -12.90 -29.29
CA ASP A 238 3.64 -11.47 -29.61
C ASP A 238 2.17 -11.04 -29.66
N GLN A 239 1.33 -11.74 -28.88
CA GLN A 239 -0.08 -11.42 -28.67
C GLN A 239 -0.27 -10.70 -27.33
N GLN A 240 -1.26 -9.81 -27.28
CA GLN A 240 -1.63 -9.07 -26.08
C GLN A 240 -2.71 -9.86 -25.31
N PRO A 241 -2.56 -10.09 -24.00
CA PRO A 241 -3.61 -10.68 -23.17
C PRO A 241 -4.81 -9.73 -23.00
N ASP A 242 -6.00 -10.30 -22.83
CA ASP A 242 -7.25 -9.55 -22.63
C ASP A 242 -7.39 -8.96 -21.22
N SER A 243 -6.51 -9.35 -20.28
CA SER A 243 -6.52 -8.88 -18.90
C SER A 243 -5.14 -8.41 -18.44
N ASP A 244 -5.11 -7.35 -17.65
CA ASP A 244 -3.88 -6.83 -17.08
C ASP A 244 -3.51 -7.52 -15.76
N ILE A 245 -2.21 -7.76 -15.59
CA ILE A 245 -1.64 -8.22 -14.31
C ILE A 245 -1.02 -7.03 -13.63
N ILE A 246 -1.49 -6.69 -12.43
CA ILE A 246 -0.96 -5.61 -11.63
C ILE A 246 0.00 -6.19 -10.60
N LEU A 247 1.27 -5.81 -10.70
CA LEU A 247 2.27 -6.05 -9.66
C LEU A 247 2.29 -4.84 -8.71
N ARG A 248 1.87 -5.07 -7.47
CA ARG A 248 1.91 -4.08 -6.40
C ARG A 248 3.22 -4.19 -5.65
N PHE A 249 3.82 -3.05 -5.32
CA PHE A 249 5.03 -2.88 -4.54
C PHE A 249 4.69 -2.10 -3.28
N GLU A 250 4.86 -2.72 -2.11
CA GLU A 250 4.77 -2.10 -0.80
C GLU A 250 6.17 -2.02 -0.20
N ARG A 251 6.64 -0.81 0.10
CA ARG A 251 7.96 -0.56 0.69
C ARG A 251 7.99 -1.06 2.13
N VAL A 252 8.86 -2.02 2.41
CA VAL A 252 9.01 -2.60 3.76
C VAL A 252 10.17 -1.96 4.52
N ALA A 253 11.29 -1.71 3.83
CA ALA A 253 12.45 -1.09 4.44
C ALA A 253 13.29 -0.32 3.40
N GLY A 254 13.52 0.97 3.68
CA GLY A 254 14.38 1.83 2.85
C GLY A 254 13.93 1.93 1.39
N PHE A 255 14.87 1.88 0.47
CA PHE A 255 14.63 1.83 -0.99
C PHE A 255 15.03 0.48 -1.59
N GLU A 256 15.39 -0.46 -0.72
CA GLU A 256 16.06 -1.70 -1.08
C GLU A 256 15.16 -2.91 -0.91
N ARG A 257 14.02 -2.80 -0.20
CA ARG A 257 13.13 -3.94 0.07
C ARG A 257 11.66 -3.61 -0.14
N TYR A 258 11.01 -4.40 -0.99
CA TYR A 258 9.59 -4.26 -1.32
C TYR A 258 8.86 -5.59 -1.15
N GLN A 259 7.77 -5.60 -0.40
CA GLN A 259 6.77 -6.66 -0.45
C GLN A 259 6.01 -6.50 -1.75
N VAL A 260 5.97 -7.56 -2.55
CA VAL A 260 5.20 -7.57 -3.77
C VAL A 260 3.99 -8.49 -3.65
N SER A 261 2.95 -8.15 -4.38
CA SER A 261 1.73 -8.95 -4.53
C SER A 261 1.16 -8.74 -5.91
N PHE A 262 0.42 -9.74 -6.40
CA PHE A 262 -0.28 -9.62 -7.68
C PHE A 262 -1.75 -9.34 -7.40
N ALA A 263 -2.29 -8.37 -8.13
CA ALA A 263 -3.71 -8.23 -8.34
C ALA A 263 -3.96 -8.47 -9.83
N CYS A 264 -4.72 -9.50 -10.17
CA CYS A 264 -5.26 -9.56 -11.53
C CYS A 264 -6.34 -8.47 -11.63
N GLU A 265 -6.36 -7.70 -12.71
CA GLU A 265 -7.67 -7.36 -13.25
C GLU A 265 -8.35 -8.70 -13.51
N VAL A 266 -9.44 -8.96 -12.77
CA VAL A 266 -10.17 -10.22 -12.78
C VAL A 266 -10.32 -10.66 -14.24
N SER A 267 -9.57 -11.70 -14.62
CA SER A 267 -9.66 -12.24 -15.97
C SER A 267 -11.08 -12.74 -16.15
N GLU A 268 -11.62 -12.57 -17.35
CA GLU A 268 -12.94 -13.07 -17.72
C GLU A 268 -13.08 -14.56 -17.37
N ASP A 269 -12.01 -15.34 -17.32
CA ASP A 269 -12.03 -16.75 -16.91
C ASP A 269 -12.38 -16.98 -15.43
N THR A 270 -11.96 -16.11 -14.52
CA THR A 270 -12.30 -16.25 -13.08
C THR A 270 -13.73 -15.77 -12.84
N ALA A 271 -14.15 -14.74 -13.57
CA ALA A 271 -15.55 -14.33 -13.62
C ALA A 271 -16.43 -15.40 -14.30
N LEU A 272 -15.95 -16.10 -15.33
CA LEU A 272 -16.65 -17.19 -16.03
C LEU A 272 -16.81 -18.43 -15.14
N GLY A 273 -15.85 -18.72 -14.26
CA GLY A 273 -15.99 -19.77 -13.25
C GLY A 273 -17.10 -19.49 -12.23
N ASP A 274 -17.18 -18.25 -11.75
CA ASP A 274 -18.22 -17.82 -10.81
C ASP A 274 -19.58 -17.61 -11.51
N ILE A 275 -19.59 -17.11 -12.75
CA ILE A 275 -20.80 -16.89 -13.56
C ILE A 275 -21.36 -18.22 -14.12
N GLN A 276 -20.53 -19.21 -14.47
CA GLN A 276 -21.01 -20.56 -14.84
C GLN A 276 -21.71 -21.24 -13.67
N SER A 277 -21.29 -20.96 -12.43
CA SER A 277 -21.96 -21.47 -11.24
C SER A 277 -23.32 -20.81 -10.98
N GLU A 278 -23.53 -19.58 -11.47
CA GLU A 278 -24.81 -18.86 -11.41
C GLU A 278 -25.77 -19.25 -12.57
N GLU A 279 -25.29 -19.41 -13.81
CA GLU A 279 -26.15 -19.78 -14.96
C GLU A 279 -26.62 -21.25 -14.96
N LEU A 280 -25.92 -22.16 -14.24
CA LEU A 280 -26.36 -23.55 -14.03
C LEU A 280 -27.60 -23.66 -13.13
N GLU A 281 -27.90 -22.64 -12.32
CA GLU A 281 -29.02 -22.68 -11.37
C GLU A 281 -30.33 -22.10 -11.93
N GLU A 282 -30.28 -21.40 -13.07
CA GLU A 282 -31.45 -20.71 -13.64
C GLU A 282 -32.24 -21.53 -14.68
N LYS A 283 -31.83 -22.76 -14.98
CA LYS A 283 -32.65 -23.70 -15.76
C LYS A 283 -32.88 -24.95 -14.94
N GLY A 284 -34.13 -25.10 -14.50
CA GLY A 284 -34.64 -26.30 -13.82
C GLY A 284 -34.25 -27.60 -14.53
N PRO A 285 -34.43 -28.75 -13.86
CA PRO A 285 -33.66 -29.97 -14.11
C PRO A 285 -33.62 -30.34 -15.60
N GLN A 286 -32.44 -30.24 -16.22
CA GLN A 286 -32.22 -30.64 -17.60
C GLN A 286 -31.46 -31.97 -17.67
N ARG A 287 -31.83 -32.78 -18.66
CA ARG A 287 -31.25 -34.11 -18.93
C ARG A 287 -29.81 -33.98 -19.42
N GLU A 288 -28.89 -34.75 -18.83
CA GLU A 288 -27.46 -34.78 -19.22
C GLU A 288 -27.25 -35.32 -20.64
N GLY A 289 -26.26 -34.75 -21.36
CA GLY A 289 -25.63 -35.40 -22.52
C GLY A 289 -25.73 -34.73 -23.91
N ALA A 290 -26.24 -33.50 -24.04
CA ALA A 290 -26.29 -32.83 -25.35
C ALA A 290 -25.31 -31.65 -25.45
N ILE A 291 -24.48 -31.65 -26.51
CA ILE A 291 -23.63 -30.51 -26.87
C ILE A 291 -24.51 -29.39 -27.45
N LYS A 292 -24.37 -28.17 -26.94
CA LYS A 292 -24.94 -26.95 -27.54
C LYS A 292 -23.91 -25.84 -27.60
N GLU A 293 -23.85 -25.17 -28.75
CA GLU A 293 -23.14 -23.91 -28.95
C GLU A 293 -23.96 -22.74 -28.39
N TYR A 294 -23.30 -21.77 -27.74
CA TYR A 294 -23.95 -20.61 -27.13
C TYR A 294 -23.48 -19.30 -27.76
N PHE A 295 -24.42 -18.48 -28.22
CA PHE A 295 -24.22 -17.07 -28.57
C PHE A 295 -25.03 -16.23 -27.57
N GLY A 296 -24.36 -15.62 -26.59
CA GLY A 296 -24.98 -14.72 -25.60
C GLY A 296 -24.58 -13.27 -25.84
N LYS A 297 -25.57 -12.36 -25.90
CA LYS A 297 -25.35 -10.90 -25.90
C LYS A 297 -24.98 -10.44 -24.49
N ARG A 298 -23.85 -9.75 -24.34
CA ARG A 298 -23.27 -9.27 -23.07
C ARG A 298 -23.69 -7.82 -22.80
N TYR A 299 -24.30 -7.56 -21.65
CA TYR A 299 -24.41 -6.22 -21.08
C TYR A 299 -23.21 -6.01 -20.12
N GLU A 300 -22.39 -4.99 -20.37
CA GLU A 300 -21.17 -4.70 -19.60
C GLU A 300 -21.47 -4.29 -18.15
N ARG A 301 -20.85 -4.96 -17.17
CA ARG A 301 -20.85 -4.55 -15.75
C ARG A 301 -19.54 -3.79 -15.45
N ASN A 302 -19.62 -2.47 -15.29
CA ASN A 302 -18.46 -1.58 -15.09
C ASN A 302 -17.76 -1.81 -13.73
N SER A 303 -16.47 -2.16 -13.77
CA SER A 303 -15.62 -2.46 -12.60
C SER A 303 -15.39 -1.25 -11.67
N VAL A 304 -15.50 -0.02 -12.19
CA VAL A 304 -15.39 1.22 -11.43
C VAL A 304 -16.55 1.37 -10.45
N ASN A 305 -17.77 1.09 -10.92
CA ASN A 305 -18.97 1.23 -10.11
C ASN A 305 -18.99 0.24 -8.93
N ARG A 306 -18.43 -0.97 -9.13
CA ARG A 306 -18.26 -1.95 -8.05
C ARG A 306 -17.31 -1.44 -6.96
N LYS A 307 -16.13 -0.93 -7.35
CA LYS A 307 -15.13 -0.41 -6.41
C LYS A 307 -15.69 0.76 -5.60
N GLU A 308 -16.40 1.66 -6.26
CA GLU A 308 -16.99 2.82 -5.61
C GLU A 308 -18.19 2.43 -4.73
N ALA A 309 -19.01 1.46 -5.14
CA ALA A 309 -20.07 0.92 -4.28
C ALA A 309 -19.51 0.28 -3.00
N ILE A 310 -18.41 -0.48 -3.09
CA ILE A 310 -17.76 -1.05 -1.90
C ILE A 310 -17.17 0.06 -1.01
N ARG A 311 -16.60 1.11 -1.61
CA ARG A 311 -16.11 2.27 -0.86
C ARG A 311 -17.23 2.96 -0.07
N ILE A 312 -18.41 3.11 -0.68
CA ILE A 312 -19.54 3.84 -0.10
C ILE A 312 -20.30 2.98 0.92
N HIS A 313 -20.59 1.73 0.58
CA HIS A 313 -21.49 0.86 1.34
C HIS A 313 -20.76 -0.11 2.28
N GLY A 314 -19.46 -0.30 2.06
CA GLY A 314 -18.59 -1.15 2.87
C GLY A 314 -18.72 -2.65 2.58
N LEU A 315 -17.97 -3.45 3.34
CA LEU A 315 -17.88 -4.92 3.21
C LEU A 315 -18.85 -5.67 4.14
N THR A 316 -19.81 -4.97 4.74
CA THR A 316 -20.83 -5.58 5.60
C THR A 316 -22.15 -5.57 4.86
N CYS A 317 -22.78 -6.73 4.72
CA CYS A 317 -24.04 -6.87 4.00
C CYS A 317 -25.10 -5.90 4.54
N ASN A 318 -25.60 -5.01 3.68
CA ASN A 318 -26.60 -4.01 4.03
C ASN A 318 -27.97 -4.63 4.36
N ALA A 319 -28.21 -5.91 4.03
CA ALA A 319 -29.45 -6.62 4.36
C ALA A 319 -29.38 -7.29 5.76
N CYS A 320 -28.43 -8.18 5.98
CA CYS A 320 -28.39 -9.03 7.18
C CYS A 320 -27.27 -8.69 8.18
N GLY A 321 -26.33 -7.84 7.81
CA GLY A 321 -25.17 -7.46 8.63
C GLY A 321 -24.01 -8.46 8.61
N PHE A 322 -24.07 -9.50 7.78
CA PHE A 322 -22.98 -10.46 7.62
C PHE A 322 -21.73 -9.81 7.02
N ASN A 323 -20.56 -10.16 7.55
CA ASN A 323 -19.27 -9.69 7.05
C ASN A 323 -18.33 -10.90 6.93
N PHE A 324 -17.81 -11.13 5.73
CA PHE A 324 -17.02 -12.32 5.42
C PHE A 324 -15.68 -12.32 6.14
N GLU A 325 -15.00 -11.19 6.24
CA GLU A 325 -13.73 -11.08 6.98
C GLU A 325 -13.92 -11.37 8.47
N LYS A 326 -14.99 -10.85 9.08
CA LYS A 326 -15.30 -11.10 10.50
C LYS A 326 -15.56 -12.57 10.81
N VAL A 327 -16.12 -13.33 9.86
CA VAL A 327 -16.52 -14.73 10.08
C VAL A 327 -15.44 -15.72 9.61
N TYR A 328 -14.81 -15.44 8.47
CA TYR A 328 -13.87 -16.36 7.79
C TYR A 328 -12.41 -15.87 7.85
N GLY A 329 -12.12 -14.75 8.50
CA GLY A 329 -10.79 -14.17 8.59
C GLY A 329 -10.25 -13.76 7.22
N ALA A 330 -8.95 -13.96 6.99
CA ALA A 330 -8.27 -13.56 5.76
C ALA A 330 -8.89 -14.16 4.47
N ARG A 331 -9.57 -15.30 4.55
CA ARG A 331 -10.26 -15.90 3.39
C ARG A 331 -11.48 -15.11 2.93
N GLY A 332 -12.07 -14.31 3.82
CA GLY A 332 -13.20 -13.45 3.54
C GLY A 332 -12.85 -11.97 3.39
N ALA A 333 -11.55 -11.63 3.39
CA ALA A 333 -11.09 -10.26 3.21
C ALA A 333 -11.52 -9.74 1.83
N ASP A 334 -12.00 -8.50 1.78
CA ASP A 334 -12.48 -7.80 0.57
C ASP A 334 -13.61 -8.50 -0.21
N PHE A 335 -14.24 -9.52 0.39
CA PHE A 335 -15.29 -10.30 -0.25
C PHE A 335 -16.68 -9.80 0.15
N ILE A 336 -17.39 -9.24 -0.84
CA ILE A 336 -18.82 -8.90 -0.78
C ILE A 336 -19.37 -8.78 -2.21
N GLU A 337 -20.66 -9.00 -2.40
CA GLU A 337 -21.33 -8.86 -3.70
C GLU A 337 -21.97 -7.47 -3.81
N VAL A 338 -21.90 -6.87 -5.01
CA VAL A 338 -22.55 -5.59 -5.30
C VAL A 338 -23.81 -5.85 -6.11
N HIS A 339 -24.93 -5.35 -5.61
CA HIS A 339 -26.25 -5.56 -6.17
C HIS A 339 -26.86 -4.24 -6.65
N HIS A 340 -27.53 -4.25 -7.81
CA HIS A 340 -28.26 -3.09 -8.32
C HIS A 340 -29.65 -3.04 -7.69
N LEU A 341 -30.01 -1.90 -7.09
CA LEU A 341 -31.33 -1.72 -6.47
C LEU A 341 -32.46 -1.63 -7.52
N LYS A 342 -32.13 -1.25 -8.76
CA LYS A 342 -33.02 -1.30 -9.92
C LYS A 342 -32.54 -2.37 -10.90
N PRO A 343 -33.37 -3.35 -11.28
CA PRO A 343 -32.96 -4.38 -12.20
C PRO A 343 -32.61 -3.83 -13.59
N ILE A 344 -31.43 -4.19 -14.11
CA ILE A 344 -30.89 -3.67 -15.39
C ILE A 344 -31.81 -3.98 -16.59
N HIS A 345 -32.58 -5.07 -16.53
CA HIS A 345 -33.54 -5.44 -17.57
C HIS A 345 -34.72 -4.47 -17.74
N THR A 346 -34.89 -3.53 -16.81
CA THR A 346 -35.92 -2.47 -16.90
C THR A 346 -35.42 -1.20 -17.61
N PHE A 347 -34.14 -1.12 -17.95
CA PHE A 347 -33.59 0.02 -18.68
C PHE A 347 -33.84 -0.14 -20.19
N GLU A 348 -34.59 0.80 -20.77
CA GLU A 348 -34.83 0.85 -22.22
C GLU A 348 -33.61 1.39 -23.00
N GLU A 349 -32.66 2.07 -22.31
CA GLU A 349 -31.45 2.68 -22.88
C GLU A 349 -30.26 2.59 -21.90
N GLU A 350 -29.02 2.83 -22.37
CA GLU A 350 -27.83 2.95 -21.51
C GLU A 350 -28.00 4.08 -20.49
N GLN A 351 -27.87 3.76 -19.20
CA GLN A 351 -27.98 4.75 -18.12
C GLN A 351 -26.69 4.86 -17.32
N GLN A 352 -26.36 6.08 -16.89
CA GLN A 352 -25.30 6.32 -15.93
C GLN A 352 -25.75 5.78 -14.56
N VAL A 353 -24.99 4.82 -14.03
CA VAL A 353 -25.22 4.22 -12.70
C VAL A 353 -24.51 5.08 -11.66
N ASP A 354 -25.22 5.52 -10.62
CA ASP A 354 -24.63 6.17 -9.44
C ASP A 354 -24.33 5.11 -8.37
N PRO A 355 -23.04 4.84 -8.05
CA PRO A 355 -22.66 3.84 -7.06
C PRO A 355 -23.23 4.08 -5.65
N LYS A 356 -23.62 5.32 -5.33
CA LYS A 356 -24.21 5.65 -4.04
C LYS A 356 -25.69 5.29 -3.94
N THR A 357 -26.44 5.48 -5.02
CA THR A 357 -27.91 5.44 -4.98
C THR A 357 -28.50 4.27 -5.75
N ASP A 358 -27.80 3.73 -6.73
CA ASP A 358 -28.27 2.61 -7.56
C ASP A 358 -27.67 1.26 -7.16
N LEU A 359 -26.61 1.26 -6.35
CA LEU A 359 -25.89 0.06 -5.91
C LEU A 359 -25.96 -0.13 -4.38
N THR A 360 -25.82 -1.38 -3.94
CA THR A 360 -25.69 -1.75 -2.52
C THR A 360 -24.77 -2.97 -2.38
N THR A 361 -24.28 -3.27 -1.16
CA THR A 361 -23.48 -4.47 -0.90
C THR A 361 -24.26 -5.52 -0.10
N VAL A 362 -24.24 -6.75 -0.59
CA VAL A 362 -24.96 -7.90 -0.02
C VAL A 362 -24.07 -9.13 0.08
N CYS A 363 -24.34 -10.05 1.01
CA CYS A 363 -23.64 -11.33 1.05
C CYS A 363 -24.25 -12.31 0.05
N SER A 364 -23.50 -13.34 -0.32
CA SER A 364 -23.90 -14.37 -1.30
C SER A 364 -25.26 -15.00 -1.01
N ASN A 365 -25.58 -15.24 0.27
CA ASN A 365 -26.88 -15.78 0.65
C ASN A 365 -28.02 -14.77 0.43
N CYS A 366 -27.81 -13.50 0.80
CA CYS A 366 -28.83 -12.46 0.60
C CYS A 366 -29.02 -12.14 -0.88
N HIS A 367 -27.93 -12.10 -1.65
CA HIS A 367 -27.99 -11.87 -3.08
C HIS A 367 -28.79 -12.98 -3.79
N ARG A 368 -28.53 -14.25 -3.44
CA ARG A 368 -29.32 -15.39 -3.92
C ARG A 368 -30.79 -15.32 -3.52
N MET A 369 -31.11 -14.87 -2.31
CA MET A 369 -32.51 -14.76 -1.87
C MET A 369 -33.25 -13.62 -2.56
N ILE A 370 -32.56 -12.53 -2.93
CA ILE A 370 -33.16 -11.44 -3.71
C ILE A 370 -33.64 -11.94 -5.08
N HIS A 371 -32.82 -12.76 -5.74
CA HIS A 371 -33.08 -13.28 -7.09
C HIS A 371 -33.70 -14.68 -7.12
N ARG A 372 -34.13 -15.21 -5.98
CA ARG A 372 -34.63 -16.59 -5.90
C ARG A 372 -35.88 -16.82 -6.74
N ASP A 373 -36.69 -15.77 -6.91
CA ASP A 373 -37.87 -15.74 -7.78
C ASP A 373 -37.66 -14.67 -8.86
N PRO A 374 -37.31 -15.05 -10.10
CA PRO A 374 -37.04 -14.11 -11.19
C PRO A 374 -38.25 -13.24 -11.56
N ASP A 375 -39.48 -13.73 -11.34
CA ASP A 375 -40.72 -13.00 -11.65
C ASP A 375 -41.09 -12.00 -10.54
N ASN A 376 -40.45 -12.10 -9.37
CA ASN A 376 -40.72 -11.26 -8.20
C ASN A 376 -39.44 -11.01 -7.37
N VAL A 377 -38.49 -10.28 -7.96
CA VAL A 377 -37.22 -9.91 -7.32
C VAL A 377 -37.49 -9.06 -6.08
N LEU A 378 -36.96 -9.50 -4.93
CA LEU A 378 -37.18 -8.80 -3.66
C LEU A 378 -36.38 -7.50 -3.57
N SER A 379 -37.02 -6.43 -3.08
CA SER A 379 -36.27 -5.23 -2.70
C SER A 379 -35.43 -5.46 -1.44
N LEU A 380 -34.39 -4.64 -1.25
CA LEU A 380 -33.55 -4.70 -0.06
C LEU A 380 -34.37 -4.49 1.23
N GLU A 381 -35.38 -3.60 1.18
CA GLU A 381 -36.31 -3.34 2.28
C GLU A 381 -37.19 -4.55 2.57
N ALA A 382 -37.74 -5.20 1.54
CA ALA A 382 -38.56 -6.39 1.70
C ALA A 382 -37.74 -7.54 2.33
N LEU A 383 -36.50 -7.74 1.87
CA LEU A 383 -35.60 -8.73 2.44
C LEU A 383 -35.29 -8.43 3.92
N LYS A 384 -35.06 -7.16 4.29
CA LYS A 384 -34.84 -6.76 5.69
C LYS A 384 -36.04 -7.07 6.58
N ILE A 385 -37.27 -6.89 6.08
CA ILE A 385 -38.50 -7.22 6.82
C ILE A 385 -38.62 -8.73 7.06
N ILE A 386 -38.30 -9.55 6.06
CA ILE A 386 -38.30 -11.02 6.20
C ILE A 386 -37.27 -11.46 7.27
N LEU A 387 -36.06 -10.87 7.22
CA LEU A 387 -34.99 -11.17 8.16
C LEU A 387 -35.31 -10.73 9.59
N SER A 388 -35.97 -9.58 9.79
CA SER A 388 -36.34 -9.08 11.12
C SER A 388 -37.48 -9.89 11.75
N SER A 389 -38.48 -10.27 10.95
CA SER A 389 -39.61 -11.10 11.37
C SER A 389 -39.13 -12.50 11.84
N SER A 390 -38.11 -13.04 11.18
CA SER A 390 -37.52 -14.34 11.52
C SER A 390 -36.65 -14.32 12.78
N ARG A 391 -36.00 -13.19 13.10
CA ARG A 391 -35.18 -13.04 14.32
C ARG A 391 -36.04 -12.92 15.59
N LEU A 392 -37.24 -12.36 15.47
CA LEU A 392 -38.23 -12.32 16.57
C LEU A 392 -38.80 -13.71 16.85
N ALA A 393 -39.09 -14.51 15.82
CA ALA A 393 -39.58 -15.88 15.98
C ALA A 393 -38.53 -16.90 16.49
N ALA A 394 -37.23 -16.57 16.41
CA ALA A 394 -36.14 -17.42 16.90
C ALA A 394 -35.61 -17.02 18.29
N SER A 395 -36.20 -15.98 18.90
CA SER A 395 -35.89 -15.51 20.26
C SER A 395 -37.04 -15.72 21.26
N GLU A 396 -38.13 -16.34 20.81
CA GLU A 396 -39.11 -17.09 21.60
C GLU A 396 -38.75 -18.58 21.58
#